data_AF-A0A510K724-F1
#
_entry.id   AF-A0A510K724-F1
#
_cell.length_a   1.000
_cell.length_b   1.000
_cell.length_c   1.000
_cell.angle_alpha   90.00
_cell.angle_beta   90.00
_cell.angle_gamma   90.00
#
_symmetry.space_group_name_H-M   'P 1'
#
loop_
_entity.id
_entity.type
_entity.pdbx_description
1 polymer ?
#
loop_
_entity_poly.entity_id
_entity_poly.type
_entity_poly.pdbx_seq_one_letter_code
_entity_poly.pdbx_strand_id
1 'polypeptide(L)' 'MTTAVNMFLKTAIRENRIPFELKLEEEPNEVTMKAIEEGRRIAKDDNVKGYDSIEELREALGV' A
#
# COMPACT_ATOMS: atom_id res chain seq x y z
N MET A 1 19.22 3.51 28.06
CA MET A 1 18.11 2.99 27.22
C MET A 1 17.34 1.95 28.01
N THR A 2 16.01 1.96 27.93
CA THR A 2 15.13 1.09 28.73
C THR A 2 14.94 -0.29 28.09
N THR A 3 14.60 -1.30 28.89
CA THR A 3 14.42 -2.70 28.46
C THR A 3 13.42 -2.85 27.30
N ALA A 4 12.29 -2.14 27.36
CA ALA A 4 11.26 -2.20 26.32
C ALA A 4 11.76 -1.69 24.96
N VAL A 5 12.53 -0.59 24.95
CA VAL A 5 13.11 -0.03 23.72
C VAL A 5 14.13 -1.01 23.11
N ASN A 6 14.97 -1.64 23.94
CA ASN A 6 15.92 -2.65 23.46
C ASN A 6 15.23 -3.88 22.88
N MET A 7 14.14 -4.35 23.49
CA MET A 7 13.35 -5.47 22.96
C MET A 7 12.71 -5.10 21.62
N PHE A 8 12.11 -3.92 21.50
CA PHE A 8 11.52 -3.41 20.27
C PHE A 8 12.54 -3.38 19.12
N LEU A 9 13.70 -2.71 19.33
CA LEU A 9 14.70 -2.54 18.27
C LEU A 9 15.31 -3.87 17.81
N LYS A 10 15.60 -4.80 18.73
CA LYS A 10 16.13 -6.12 18.38
C LYS A 10 15.15 -6.89 17.48
N THR A 11 13.86 -6.85 17.80
CA THR A 11 12.85 -7.55 17.00
C THR A 11 12.65 -6.85 15.65
N ALA A 12 12.58 -5.52 15.64
CA ALA A 12 12.40 -4.75 14.41
C ALA A 12 13.54 -4.99 13.39
N ILE A 13 14.79 -5.00 13.86
CA ILE A 13 15.97 -5.28 13.01
C ILE A 13 15.96 -6.73 12.51
N ARG A 14 15.66 -7.70 13.39
CA ARG A 14 15.66 -9.12 13.01
C ARG A 14 14.61 -9.45 11.96
N GLU A 15 13.45 -8.80 12.03
CA GLU A 15 12.31 -9.08 11.15
C GLU A 15 12.20 -8.10 9.98
N ASN A 16 13.02 -7.05 9.92
CA ASN A 16 12.94 -5.96 8.94
C ASN A 16 11.52 -5.36 8.80
N ARG A 17 10.79 -5.28 9.92
CA ARG A 17 9.42 -4.76 9.98
C ARG A 17 9.06 -4.27 11.39
N ILE A 18 7.87 -3.68 11.54
CA ILE A 18 7.34 -3.30 12.85
C ILE A 18 6.97 -4.58 13.62
N PRO A 19 7.47 -4.77 14.86
CA PRO A 19 7.39 -6.04 15.60
C PRO A 19 6.05 -6.23 16.33
N PHE A 20 4.96 -5.75 15.74
CA PHE A 20 3.58 -5.95 16.17
C PHE A 20 2.63 -5.61 15.02
N GLU A 21 1.42 -6.16 15.07
CA GLU A 21 0.37 -5.78 14.13
C GLU A 21 0.01 -4.31 14.32
N LEU A 22 0.04 -3.56 13.23
CA LEU A 22 -0.43 -2.19 13.24
C LEU A 22 -1.94 -2.23 13.38
N LYS A 23 -2.46 -1.73 14.51
CA LYS A 23 -3.86 -1.34 14.65
C LYS A 23 -4.09 -0.04 13.88
N LEU A 24 -3.88 -0.08 12.57
CA LEU A 24 -4.48 0.92 11.70
C LEU A 24 -5.99 0.77 11.90
N GLU A 25 -6.73 1.88 11.81
CA GLU A 25 -8.19 1.82 11.78
C GLU A 25 -8.60 0.75 10.75
N GLU A 26 -9.72 0.04 10.99
CA GLU A 26 -10.21 -0.98 10.06
C GLU A 26 -10.38 -0.41 8.63
N GLU A 27 -10.52 0.92 8.55
CA GLU A 27 -10.60 1.70 7.34
C GLU A 27 -9.24 2.31 6.93
N PRO A 28 -8.84 2.18 5.65
CA PRO A 28 -7.72 2.93 5.10
C PRO A 28 -7.90 4.44 5.29
N ASN A 29 -6.80 5.20 5.25
CA ASN A 29 -6.88 6.65 5.25
C ASN A 29 -7.76 7.17 4.09
N GLU A 30 -8.31 8.38 4.22
CA GLU A 30 -9.26 8.95 3.27
C GLU A 30 -8.77 8.94 1.81
N VAL A 31 -7.47 9.17 1.60
CA VAL A 31 -6.88 9.20 0.25
C VAL A 31 -6.89 7.81 -0.37
N THR A 32 -6.46 6.80 0.39
CA THR A 32 -6.49 5.41 -0.06
C THR A 32 -7.93 4.93 -0.27
N MET A 33 -8.86 5.33 0.59
CA MET A 33 -10.28 4.99 0.44
C MET A 33 -10.86 5.54 -0.87
N LYS A 34 -10.65 6.83 -1.15
CA LYS A 34 -11.07 7.46 -2.41
C LYS A 34 -10.43 6.82 -3.64
N ALA A 35 -9.14 6.47 -3.56
CA ALA A 35 -8.46 5.78 -4.65
C ALA A 35 -9.04 4.38 -4.93
N ILE A 36 -9.47 3.65 -3.88
CA ILE A 36 -10.14 2.35 -4.03
C ILE A 36 -11.51 2.53 -4.70
N GLU A 37 -12.29 3.53 -4.30
CA GLU A 37 -13.59 3.83 -4.93
C GLU A 37 -13.44 4.21 -6.40
N GLU A 38 -12.47 5.08 -6.70
CA GLU A 38 -12.14 5.47 -8.07
C GLU A 38 -11.69 4.27 -8.90
N GLY A 39 -10.80 3.42 -8.37
CA GLY A 39 -10.36 2.20 -9.05
C GLY A 39 -11.51 1.26 -9.38
N ARG A 40 -12.48 1.09 -8.47
CA ARG A 40 -13.70 0.31 -8.72
C ARG A 40 -14.60 0.91 -9.81
N ARG A 41 -14.65 2.23 -9.92
CA ARG A 41 -15.38 2.94 -10.97
C ARG A 41 -14.70 2.74 -12.32
N ILE A 42 -13.40 2.99 -12.39
CA ILE A 42 -12.59 2.84 -13.60
C ILE A 42 -12.64 1.41 -14.14
N ALA A 43 -12.58 0.40 -13.26
CA ALA A 43 -12.63 -1.00 -13.67
C ALA A 43 -13.92 -1.42 -14.38
N LYS A 44 -14.98 -0.61 -14.34
CA LYS A 44 -16.27 -0.85 -15.00
C LYS A 44 -16.56 0.15 -16.13
N ASP A 45 -15.67 1.11 -16.34
CA ASP A 45 -15.85 2.21 -17.27
C ASP A 45 -15.00 1.96 -18.52
N ASP A 46 -15.63 1.46 -19.58
CA ASP A 46 -14.97 1.14 -20.86
C ASP A 46 -14.40 2.38 -21.57
N ASN A 47 -14.74 3.59 -21.12
CA ASN A 47 -14.20 4.84 -21.65
C ASN A 47 -12.85 5.22 -21.02
N VAL A 48 -12.42 4.53 -19.96
CA VAL A 48 -11.12 4.78 -19.34
C VAL A 48 -10.06 3.93 -20.03
N LYS A 49 -8.89 4.53 -20.30
CA LYS A 49 -7.79 3.86 -20.98
C LYS A 49 -7.31 2.64 -20.19
N GLY A 50 -7.53 1.46 -20.74
CA GLY A 50 -6.89 0.21 -20.33
C GLY A 50 -5.55 0.00 -21.04
N TYR A 51 -4.81 -1.01 -20.59
CA TYR A 51 -3.55 -1.46 -21.17
C TYR A 51 -3.58 -2.98 -21.31
N ASP A 52 -3.17 -3.50 -22.46
CA ASP A 52 -3.26 -4.94 -22.77
C ASP A 52 -1.97 -5.70 -22.46
N SER A 53 -0.89 -4.98 -22.16
CA SER A 53 0.41 -5.54 -21.80
C SER A 53 1.05 -4.80 -20.63
N ILE A 54 1.96 -5.50 -19.94
CA ILE A 54 2.73 -4.89 -18.84
C ILE A 54 3.70 -3.83 -19.37
N GLU A 55 4.21 -4.00 -20.59
CA GLU A 55 5.11 -3.07 -21.26
C GLU A 55 4.43 -1.71 -21.49
N GLU A 56 3.21 -1.70 -22.04
CA GLU A 56 2.44 -0.47 -22.27
C GLU A 56 2.06 0.24 -20.96
N LEU A 57 1.69 -0.54 -19.93
CA LEU A 57 1.39 0.00 -18.60
C LEU A 57 2.62 0.68 -17.98
N ARG A 58 3.78 0.03 -18.10
CA ARG A 58 5.05 0.55 -17.60
C ARG A 58 5.48 1.83 -18.30
N GLU A 59 5.38 1.86 -19.63
CA GLU A 59 5.64 3.07 -20.41
C GLU A 59 4.73 4.23 -19.98
N ALA A 60 3.44 3.97 -19.75
CA ALA A 60 2.51 4.99 -19.27
C ALA A 60 2.81 5.50 -17.84
N LEU A 61 3.38 4.63 -16.99
CA LEU A 61 3.81 4.98 -15.64
C LEU A 61 5.23 5.58 -15.60
N GLY A 62 5.97 5.56 -16.71
CA GLY A 62 7.35 6.04 -16.79
C GLY A 62 8.35 5.17 -16.03
N VAL A 63 8.10 3.86 -15.88
CA VAL A 63 8.92 2.91 -15.08
C VAL A 63 9.40 1.68 -15.83
#